data_AF-A0A527XNB0-F1
#
_entry.id   AF-A0A527XNB0-F1
#
_cell.length_a   1.000
_cell.length_b   1.000
_cell.length_c   1.000
_cell.angle_alpha   90.00
_cell.angle_beta   90.00
_cell.angle_gamma   90.00
#
_symmetry.space_group_name_H-M   'P 1'
#
loop_
_entity.id
_entity.type
_entity.pdbx_description
1 polymer ?
#
loop_
_entity_poly.entity_id
_entity_poly.type
_entity_poly.pdbx_seq_one_letter_code
_entity_poly.pdbx_strand_id
1 'polypeptide(L)' 'MHGFETLTLAPIDKRLIRSDLLTRDELHWLDQYHAWVLAEIGPMVDGETLAWLEKATAPLPHDAKI' A
#
# COMPACT_ATOMS: atom_id res chain seq x y z
N MET A 1 25.49 -8.19 8.48
CA MET A 1 24.08 -8.60 8.22
C MET A 1 23.58 -7.72 7.09
N HIS A 2 22.97 -8.29 6.06
CA HIS A 2 22.50 -7.57 4.86
C HIS A 2 20.98 -7.65 4.77
N GLY A 3 20.34 -6.67 4.11
CA GLY A 3 18.90 -6.59 3.93
C GLY A 3 18.54 -5.81 2.65
N PHE A 4 17.24 -5.62 2.41
CA PHE A 4 16.74 -4.84 1.29
C PHE A 4 16.24 -3.47 1.75
N GLU A 5 16.33 -2.50 0.86
CA GLU A 5 15.75 -1.16 1.02
C GLU A 5 14.79 -0.91 -0.15
N THR A 6 13.67 -0.26 0.14
CA THR A 6 12.69 0.12 -0.88
C THR A 6 13.07 1.47 -1.47
N LEU A 7 13.40 1.49 -2.76
CA LEU A 7 13.70 2.73 -3.49
C LEU A 7 12.50 3.24 -4.29
N THR A 8 11.69 2.34 -4.83
CA THR A 8 10.51 2.70 -5.63
C THR A 8 9.32 2.97 -4.73
N LEU A 9 8.70 4.14 -4.89
CA LEU A 9 7.44 4.50 -4.23
C LEU A 9 6.33 4.61 -5.26
N ALA A 10 5.74 3.46 -5.60
CA ALA A 10 4.59 3.37 -6.51
C ALA A 10 3.54 2.40 -5.94
N PRO A 11 2.24 2.74 -5.97
CA PRO A 11 1.20 1.85 -5.46
C PRO A 11 1.22 0.50 -6.18
N ILE A 12 1.20 -0.59 -5.40
CA ILE A 12 0.90 -1.93 -5.91
C ILE A 12 -0.61 -2.05 -6.18
N ASP A 13 -0.99 -2.52 -7.37
CA ASP A 13 -2.41 -2.68 -7.74
C ASP A 13 -3.06 -3.82 -6.94
N LYS A 14 -4.13 -3.50 -6.22
CA LYS A 14 -4.83 -4.42 -5.31
C LYS A 14 -5.84 -5.34 -6.02
N ARG A 15 -6.19 -5.11 -7.28
CA ARG A 15 -7.29 -5.82 -7.97
C ARG A 15 -7.12 -7.33 -8.07
N LEU A 16 -5.87 -7.82 -8.10
CA LEU A 16 -5.55 -9.23 -8.18
C LEU A 16 -4.97 -9.79 -6.87
N ILE A 17 -5.09 -9.03 -5.78
CA ILE A 17 -4.65 -9.48 -4.46
C ILE A 17 -5.82 -10.21 -3.79
N ARG A 18 -5.59 -11.49 -3.52
CA ARG A 18 -6.44 -12.30 -2.65
C ARG A 18 -5.98 -12.15 -1.21
N SER A 19 -6.56 -11.19 -0.48
CA SER A 19 -6.18 -10.88 0.92
C SER A 19 -6.34 -12.10 1.85
N ASP A 20 -7.26 -13.00 1.54
CA ASP A 20 -7.48 -14.25 2.27
C ASP A 20 -6.28 -15.21 2.20
N LEU A 21 -5.41 -15.07 1.19
CA LEU A 21 -4.18 -15.87 1.05
C LEU A 21 -2.97 -15.24 1.75
N LEU A 22 -3.04 -13.96 2.15
CA LEU A 22 -1.93 -13.27 2.80
C LEU A 22 -1.95 -13.47 4.31
N THR A 23 -0.79 -13.50 4.93
CA THR A 23 -0.63 -13.43 6.38
C THR A 23 -0.95 -12.03 6.91
N ARG A 24 -1.13 -11.92 8.23
CA ARG A 24 -1.36 -10.62 8.89
C ARG A 24 -0.18 -9.65 8.73
N ASP A 25 1.04 -10.17 8.71
CA ASP A 25 2.25 -9.37 8.55
C ASP A 25 2.42 -8.90 7.11
N GLU A 26 2.08 -9.73 6.12
CA GLU A 26 2.07 -9.32 4.71
C GLU A 26 1.00 -8.26 4.42
N LEU A 27 -0.19 -8.38 5.03
CA LEU A 27 -1.23 -7.36 4.96
C LEU A 27 -0.76 -6.03 5.58
N HIS A 28 -0.21 -6.07 6.80
CA HIS A 28 0.34 -4.88 7.45
C HIS A 28 1.47 -4.25 6.67
N TRP A 29 2.37 -5.07 6.11
CA TRP A 29 3.48 -4.58 5.32
C TRP A 29 3.00 -3.82 4.09
N LEU A 30 2.00 -4.37 3.38
CA LEU A 30 1.44 -3.71 2.19
C LEU A 30 0.70 -2.41 2.55
N ASP A 31 -0.07 -2.40 3.64
CA ASP A 31 -0.75 -1.19 4.11
C ASP A 31 0.25 -0.10 4.53
N GLN A 32 1.32 -0.46 5.24
CA GLN A 32 2.38 0.47 5.63
C GLN A 32 3.13 1.01 4.41
N TYR A 33 3.45 0.15 3.45
CA TYR A 33 4.08 0.56 2.20
C TYR A 33 3.19 1.54 1.43
N HIS A 34 1.90 1.24 1.27
CA HIS A 34 0.96 2.15 0.61
C HIS A 34 0.77 3.48 1.35
N ALA A 35 0.72 3.46 2.68
CA ALA A 35 0.68 4.67 3.49
C ALA A 35 1.93 5.54 3.29
N TRP A 36 3.11 4.91 3.20
CA TRP A 36 4.36 5.61 2.91
C TRP A 36 4.36 6.21 1.50
N VAL A 37 3.91 5.46 0.49
CA VAL A 37 3.75 5.99 -0.88
C VAL A 37 2.85 7.22 -0.89
N LEU A 38 1.69 7.19 -0.20
CA LEU A 38 0.80 8.34 -0.13
C LEU A 38 1.44 9.53 0.59
N ALA A 39 2.17 9.30 1.68
CA ALA A 39 2.80 10.36 2.46
C ALA A 39 3.88 11.11 1.66
N GLU A 40 4.68 10.40 0.86
CA GLU A 40 5.76 10.98 0.07
C GLU A 40 5.26 11.57 -1.26
N ILE A 41 4.40 10.86 -1.97
CA ILE A 41 3.97 11.25 -3.33
C ILE A 41 2.75 12.17 -3.29
N GLY A 42 1.88 12.02 -2.29
CA GLY A 42 0.66 12.82 -2.16
C GLY A 42 0.87 14.33 -2.20
N PRO A 43 1.86 14.90 -1.48
CA PRO A 43 2.16 16.34 -1.55
C PRO A 43 2.66 16.83 -2.91
N MET A 44 3.04 15.94 -3.83
CA MET A 44 3.57 16.27 -5.15
C MET A 44 2.50 16.28 -6.25
N VAL A 45 1.27 15.87 -5.93
CA VAL A 45 0.16 15.73 -6.89
C VAL A 45 -1.12 16.33 -6.32
N ASP A 46 -2.06 16.69 -7.19
CA ASP A 46 -3.32 17.33 -6.79
C ASP A 46 -4.53 16.81 -7.58
N GLY A 47 -5.71 17.33 -7.21
CA GLY A 47 -6.97 17.09 -7.91
C GLY A 47 -7.29 15.61 -8.09
N GLU A 48 -7.59 15.21 -9.32
CA GLU A 48 -7.97 13.84 -9.67
C GLU A 48 -6.82 12.84 -9.41
N THR A 49 -5.57 13.27 -9.56
CA THR A 49 -4.41 12.40 -9.35
C THR A 49 -4.26 12.05 -7.87
N LEU A 50 -4.41 13.03 -6.99
CA LEU A 50 -4.37 12.80 -5.55
C LEU A 50 -5.53 11.89 -5.10
N ALA A 51 -6.76 12.16 -5.56
CA ALA A 51 -7.92 11.32 -5.26
C ALA A 51 -7.75 9.88 -5.75
N TRP A 52 -7.12 9.69 -6.91
CA TRP A 52 -6.75 8.37 -7.40
C TRP A 52 -5.70 7.70 -6.50
N LEU A 53 -4.67 8.43 -6.10
CA LEU A 53 -3.58 7.91 -5.27
C LEU A 53 -4.09 7.46 -3.90
N GLU A 54 -4.93 8.26 -3.24
CA GLU A 54 -5.58 7.92 -1.97
C GLU A 54 -6.38 6.60 -2.09
N LYS A 55 -7.13 6.43 -3.19
CA LYS A 55 -7.88 5.19 -3.44
C LYS A 55 -6.96 4.00 -3.71
N ALA A 56 -5.92 4.20 -4.51
CA ALA A 56 -4.95 3.17 -4.87
C ALA A 56 -4.18 2.66 -3.63
N THR A 57 -3.91 3.55 -2.67
CA THR A 57 -3.14 3.30 -1.44
C THR A 57 -4.00 3.02 -0.21
N ALA A 58 -5.33 2.96 -0.34
CA ALA A 58 -6.21 2.65 0.79
C ALA A 58 -5.89 1.26 1.38
N PRO A 59 -6.06 1.04 2.70
CA PRO A 59 -5.80 -0.26 3.31
C PRO A 59 -6.59 -1.43 2.69
N LEU A 60 -6.03 -2.63 2.76
CA LEU A 60 -6.74 -3.86 2.39
C LEU A 60 -7.72 -4.31 3.49
N PRO A 61 -8.69 -5.18 3.17
CA PRO A 61 -9.47 -5.91 4.17
C PRO A 61 -8.58 -6.88 4.99
N HIS A 62 -8.75 -6.89 6.32
CA HIS A 62 -8.06 -7.80 7.26
C HIS A 62 -9.00 -8.87 7.84
N ASP A 63 -10.05 -9.23 7.11
CA ASP A 63 -11.14 -10.09 7.58
C ASP A 63 -10.67 -11.40 8.26
N ALA A 64 -11.32 -11.72 9.39
CA ALA A 64 -11.21 -12.96 10.19
C ALA A 64 -9.81 -13.47 10.60
N LYS A 65 -8.72 -12.72 10.35
CA LYS A 65 -7.37 -13.07 10.80
C LYS A 65 -7.11 -12.42 12.17
N ILE A 66 -7.26 -13.21 13.26
CA ILE A 66 -6.91 -12.79 14.63
C ILE A 66 -5.41 -12.50 14.72
#